data_AF-A0A7C0YAC1-F1
#
_entry.id   AF-A0A7C0YAC1-F1
#
_cell.length_a   1.000
_cell.length_b   1.000
_cell.length_c   1.000
_cell.angle_alpha   90.00
_cell.angle_beta   90.00
_cell.angle_gamma   90.00
#
_symmetry.space_group_name_H-M   'P 1'
#
loop_
_entity.id
_entity.type
_entity.pdbx_description
1 polymer ?
#
loop_
_entity_poly.entity_id
_entity_poly.type
_entity_poly.pdbx_seq_one_letter_code
_entity_poly.pdbx_strand_id
1 'polypeptide(L)'
;MFLSFGYFSDEENIHVLKNFYEVLRYGGHLVMDTVTKEVLEAQERYEERRHKVLPRRISESYTKEMERYISPTSVLGKRYPSGKLVYKKYYDSHDSVLHTSWQVILEDGREFPVREGRVKIYSIDEITEMLTEAGFRNIELYFNWYNKPFECPDGEVHKCMHNVVFHARKFKHVREILSIWNE
;
A
#
# COMPACT_ATOMS: atom_id res chain seq x y z
N MET A 1 4.12 -6.31 -9.21
CA MET A 1 3.96 -5.68 -7.89
C MET A 1 2.47 -5.55 -7.65
N PHE A 2 1.92 -6.20 -6.62
CA PHE A 2 0.47 -6.22 -6.35
C PHE A 2 0.13 -5.02 -5.47
N LEU A 3 -0.45 -3.97 -6.08
CA LEU A 3 -0.77 -2.69 -5.42
C LEU A 3 -2.27 -2.59 -5.04
N SER A 4 -3.00 -3.71 -5.07
CA SER A 4 -4.47 -3.72 -4.95
C SER A 4 -5.01 -4.17 -3.59
N PHE A 5 -4.15 -4.38 -2.60
CA PHE A 5 -4.60 -4.77 -1.26
C PHE A 5 -5.33 -3.60 -0.58
N GLY A 6 -6.54 -3.81 -0.07
CA GLY A 6 -7.38 -2.77 0.53
C GLY A 6 -8.41 -2.10 -0.39
N TYR A 7 -8.49 -2.48 -1.67
CA TYR A 7 -9.61 -2.07 -2.54
C TYR A 7 -10.85 -2.95 -2.38
N PHE A 8 -10.67 -4.17 -1.86
CA PHE A 8 -11.73 -5.15 -1.62
C PHE A 8 -12.14 -5.17 -0.14
N SER A 9 -13.24 -5.87 0.18
CA SER A 9 -13.59 -6.17 1.57
C SER A 9 -12.51 -7.01 2.25
N ASP A 10 -12.52 -7.08 3.59
CA ASP A 10 -11.56 -7.89 4.34
C ASP A 10 -11.67 -9.37 3.95
N GLU A 11 -12.88 -9.90 3.77
CA GLU A 11 -13.14 -11.27 3.34
C GLU A 11 -12.62 -11.54 1.92
N GLU A 12 -12.80 -10.60 1.01
CA GLU A 12 -12.30 -10.69 -0.37
C GLU A 12 -10.77 -10.62 -0.40
N ASN A 13 -10.15 -9.75 0.39
CA ASN A 13 -8.70 -9.67 0.54
C ASN A 13 -8.12 -10.99 1.08
N ILE A 14 -8.74 -11.56 2.12
CA ILE A 14 -8.36 -12.88 2.65
C ILE A 14 -8.51 -13.96 1.58
N HIS A 15 -9.60 -13.94 0.80
CA HIS A 15 -9.81 -14.90 -0.28
C HIS A 15 -8.73 -14.80 -1.36
N VAL A 16 -8.34 -13.58 -1.74
CA VAL A 16 -7.21 -13.35 -2.66
C VAL A 16 -5.90 -13.93 -2.11
N LEU A 17 -5.62 -13.75 -0.81
CA LEU A 17 -4.44 -14.33 -0.17
C LEU A 17 -4.47 -15.86 -0.16
N LYS A 18 -5.64 -16.47 0.10
CA LYS A 18 -5.83 -17.93 0.03
C LYS A 18 -5.58 -18.45 -1.39
N ASN A 19 -6.06 -17.74 -2.41
CA ASN A 19 -5.79 -18.09 -3.80
C ASN A 19 -4.28 -18.02 -4.13
N PHE A 20 -3.57 -16.99 -3.66
CA PHE A 20 -2.10 -16.94 -3.78
C PHE A 20 -1.43 -18.13 -3.09
N TYR A 21 -1.87 -18.47 -1.88
CA TYR A 21 -1.33 -19.60 -1.13
C TYR A 21 -1.53 -20.92 -1.89
N GLU A 22 -2.71 -21.15 -2.45
CA GLU A 22 -3.04 -22.39 -3.19
C GLU A 22 -2.14 -22.60 -4.41
N VAL A 23 -1.95 -21.56 -5.23
CA VAL A 23 -1.17 -21.66 -6.48
C VAL A 23 0.34 -21.74 -6.27
N LEU A 24 0.85 -21.29 -5.12
CA LEU A 24 2.28 -21.37 -4.82
C LEU A 24 2.71 -22.82 -4.57
N ARG A 25 3.87 -23.20 -5.11
CA ARG A 25 4.53 -24.46 -4.71
C ARG A 25 4.96 -24.42 -3.25
N TYR A 26 5.15 -25.57 -2.62
CA TYR A 26 5.70 -25.64 -1.27
C TYR A 26 7.07 -24.97 -1.19
N GLY A 27 7.29 -24.19 -0.13
CA GLY A 27 8.46 -23.34 0.02
C GLY A 27 8.49 -22.13 -0.91
N GLY A 28 7.45 -21.91 -1.73
CA GLY A 28 7.26 -20.70 -2.52
C GLY A 28 7.00 -19.47 -1.65
N HIS A 29 7.25 -18.31 -2.26
CA HIS A 29 7.28 -17.03 -1.57
C HIS A 29 6.26 -16.07 -2.17
N LEU A 30 5.46 -15.44 -1.33
CA LEU A 30 4.66 -14.26 -1.66
C LEU A 30 5.46 -13.03 -1.23
N VAL A 31 5.63 -12.08 -2.15
CA VAL A 31 6.19 -10.75 -1.87
C VAL A 31 5.11 -9.72 -2.16
N MET A 32 4.64 -9.05 -1.12
CA MET A 32 3.59 -8.04 -1.19
C MET A 32 4.12 -6.69 -0.73
N ASP A 33 3.82 -5.63 -1.47
CA ASP A 33 4.29 -4.27 -1.21
C ASP A 33 3.08 -3.34 -1.05
N THR A 34 2.89 -2.78 0.13
CA THR A 34 1.72 -1.96 0.46
C THR A 34 2.03 -0.84 1.45
N VAL A 35 1.23 0.22 1.41
CA VAL A 35 1.22 1.25 2.45
C VAL A 35 0.55 0.69 3.71
N THR A 36 1.09 1.01 4.89
CA THR A 36 0.50 0.63 6.19
C THR A 36 0.23 1.87 7.05
N LYS A 37 -0.60 1.71 8.09
CA LYS A 37 -0.92 2.80 9.04
C LYS A 37 0.34 3.41 9.65
N GLU A 38 1.30 2.57 10.03
CA GLU A 38 2.57 2.98 10.65
C GLU A 38 3.41 3.85 9.71
N VAL A 39 3.39 3.56 8.41
CA VAL A 39 4.08 4.38 7.40
C VAL A 39 3.40 5.74 7.25
N LEU A 40 2.07 5.80 7.21
CA LEU A 40 1.33 7.06 7.13
C LEU A 40 1.55 7.93 8.36
N GLU A 41 1.48 7.36 9.55
CA GLU A 41 1.75 8.08 10.79
C GLU A 41 3.21 8.57 10.87
N ALA A 42 4.17 7.76 10.43
CA ALA A 42 5.56 8.17 10.36
C ALA A 42 5.77 9.30 9.35
N GLN A 43 5.01 9.29 8.25
CA GLN A 43 5.03 10.36 7.25
C GLN A 43 4.56 11.69 7.84
N GLU A 44 3.42 11.68 8.50
CA GLU A 44 2.83 12.84 9.16
C GLU A 44 3.79 13.45 10.20
N ARG A 45 4.32 12.63 11.11
CA ARG A 45 5.29 13.08 12.14
C ARG A 45 6.55 13.70 11.54
N TYR A 46 6.95 13.30 10.32
CA TYR A 46 8.09 13.91 9.65
C TYR A 46 7.74 15.26 9.02
N GLU A 47 6.59 15.35 8.34
CA GLU A 47 6.11 16.61 7.74
C GLU A 47 5.91 17.68 8.83
N GLU A 48 5.33 17.33 9.98
CA GLU A 48 5.19 18.22 11.15
C GLU A 48 6.53 18.80 11.63
N ARG A 49 7.52 17.93 11.85
CA ARG A 49 8.88 18.32 12.29
C ARG A 49 9.56 19.25 11.29
N ARG A 50 9.37 19.00 9.99
CA ARG A 50 9.98 19.79 8.92
C ARG A 50 9.38 21.20 8.83
N HIS A 51 8.08 21.35 9.07
CA HIS A 51 7.38 22.63 8.90
C HIS A 51 7.27 23.48 10.18
N LYS A 52 7.84 23.05 11.33
CA LYS A 52 7.76 23.76 12.63
C LYS A 52 6.32 24.13 13.04
N VAL A 53 5.33 23.36 12.60
CA VAL A 53 3.95 23.56 13.00
C VAL A 53 3.77 22.85 14.34
N LEU A 54 3.60 23.62 15.43
CA LEU A 54 3.28 23.07 16.76
C LEU A 54 1.90 22.39 16.72
N PRO A 55 1.69 21.29 17.44
CA PRO A 55 0.50 20.47 17.26
C PRO A 55 -0.73 21.21 17.80
N ARG A 56 -1.60 21.66 16.91
CA ARG A 56 -3.02 21.50 17.20
C ARG A 56 -3.30 20.05 16.84
N ARG A 57 -3.69 19.25 17.83
CA ARG A 57 -4.35 17.96 17.64
C ARG A 57 -5.18 18.00 16.35
N ILE A 58 -4.71 17.34 15.30
CA ILE A 58 -5.55 16.84 14.20
C ILE A 58 -5.24 15.35 14.16
N SER A 59 -5.51 14.64 15.26
CA SER A 59 -5.10 13.25 15.46
C SER A 59 -6.01 12.25 14.74
N GLU A 60 -6.62 12.62 13.63
CA GLU A 60 -7.74 11.86 13.05
C GLU A 60 -7.74 11.80 11.51
N SER A 61 -7.07 12.72 10.81
CA SER A 61 -7.04 12.69 9.35
C SER A 61 -5.91 13.49 8.70
N TYR A 62 -5.42 13.00 7.56
CA TYR A 62 -4.35 13.62 6.75
C TYR A 62 -4.88 14.05 5.39
N THR A 63 -4.61 15.29 4.95
CA THR A 63 -4.96 15.75 3.59
C THR A 63 -3.73 16.23 2.83
N LYS A 64 -3.58 15.79 1.57
CA LYS A 64 -2.53 16.23 0.67
C LYS A 64 -3.09 16.56 -0.71
N GLU A 65 -2.74 17.73 -1.23
CA GLU A 65 -2.99 18.11 -2.61
C GLU A 65 -1.66 18.24 -3.36
N MET A 66 -1.60 17.67 -4.55
CA MET A 66 -0.42 17.67 -5.41
C MET A 66 -0.83 17.95 -6.84
N GLU A 67 0.02 18.70 -7.55
CA GLU A 67 -0.07 18.85 -8.99
C GLU A 67 1.15 18.21 -9.65
N ARG A 68 0.94 17.49 -10.75
CA ARG A 68 2.01 16.96 -11.59
C ARG A 68 1.80 17.39 -13.03
N TYR A 69 2.87 17.85 -13.67
CA TYR A 69 2.85 18.16 -15.09
C TYR A 69 2.74 16.87 -15.92
N ILE A 70 1.88 16.90 -16.94
CA ILE A 70 1.73 15.86 -17.94
C ILE A 70 2.28 16.41 -19.25
N SER A 71 3.26 15.71 -19.82
CA SER A 71 3.79 16.04 -21.15
C SER A 71 2.76 15.72 -22.25
N PRO A 72 2.84 16.38 -23.41
CA PRO A 72 2.00 16.05 -24.56
C PRO A 72 2.08 14.55 -24.89
N THR A 73 0.92 13.93 -25.11
CA THR A 73 0.84 12.48 -25.31
C THR A 73 -0.16 12.12 -26.40
N SER A 74 -0.08 10.90 -26.92
CA SER A 74 -1.04 10.34 -27.87
C SER A 74 -1.65 9.08 -27.30
N VAL A 75 -2.98 9.03 -27.21
CA VAL A 75 -3.73 7.88 -26.70
C VAL A 75 -4.69 7.44 -27.80
N LEU A 76 -4.58 6.18 -28.24
CA LEU A 76 -5.43 5.59 -29.28
C LEU A 76 -5.50 6.45 -30.57
N GLY A 77 -4.35 6.98 -31.01
CA GLY A 77 -4.25 7.81 -32.22
C GLY A 77 -4.70 9.27 -32.05
N LYS A 78 -5.26 9.64 -30.90
CA LYS A 78 -5.64 11.03 -30.59
C LYS A 78 -4.53 11.74 -29.82
N ARG A 79 -4.13 12.92 -30.30
CA ARG A 79 -3.12 13.75 -29.67
C ARG A 79 -3.73 14.65 -28.59
N TYR A 80 -3.07 14.72 -27.45
CA TYR A 80 -3.40 15.56 -26.32
C TYR A 80 -2.21 16.48 -26.02
N PRO A 81 -2.43 17.78 -25.79
CA PRO A 81 -1.38 18.70 -25.38
C PRO A 81 -0.91 18.35 -23.97
N SER A 82 0.05 19.12 -23.49
CA SER A 82 0.43 19.14 -22.09
C SER A 82 -0.73 19.54 -21.19
N GLY A 83 -0.56 19.26 -19.90
CA GLY A 83 -1.53 19.60 -18.89
C GLY A 83 -1.00 19.34 -17.49
N LYS A 84 -1.93 19.31 -16.54
CA LYS A 84 -1.66 18.95 -15.15
C LYS A 84 -2.59 17.84 -14.68
N LEU A 85 -2.03 16.93 -13.89
CA LEU A 85 -2.74 16.01 -13.03
C LEU A 85 -2.86 16.66 -11.66
N VAL A 86 -4.09 17.03 -11.29
CA VAL A 86 -4.41 17.45 -9.92
C VAL A 86 -4.80 16.20 -9.15
N TYR A 87 -4.15 15.98 -8.02
CA TYR A 87 -4.30 14.77 -7.23
C TYR A 87 -4.47 15.12 -5.75
N LYS A 88 -5.56 14.65 -5.14
CA LYS A 88 -5.88 14.88 -3.73
C LYS A 88 -5.96 13.56 -2.98
N LYS A 89 -5.44 13.53 -1.77
CA LYS A 89 -5.54 12.42 -0.81
C LYS A 89 -6.13 12.93 0.49
N TYR A 90 -7.03 12.16 1.06
CA TYR A 90 -7.55 12.34 2.40
C TYR A 90 -7.54 10.98 3.09
N TYR A 91 -6.82 10.82 4.20
CA TYR A 91 -6.84 9.62 5.02
C TYR A 91 -7.65 9.89 6.28
N ASP A 92 -8.58 9.02 6.60
CA ASP A 92 -9.34 9.04 7.85
C ASP A 92 -8.87 7.89 8.74
N SER A 93 -8.36 8.20 9.93
CA SER A 93 -7.83 7.19 10.83
C SER A 93 -8.92 6.42 11.57
N HIS A 94 -10.17 6.91 11.61
CA HIS A 94 -11.25 6.22 12.32
C HIS A 94 -11.71 4.96 11.59
N ASP A 95 -11.85 5.03 10.27
CA ASP A 95 -12.21 3.89 9.42
C ASP A 95 -10.99 3.30 8.69
N SER A 96 -9.82 3.93 8.85
CA SER A 96 -8.57 3.59 8.19
C SER A 96 -8.67 3.62 6.67
N VAL A 97 -9.47 4.53 6.10
CA VAL A 97 -9.66 4.65 4.64
C VAL A 97 -8.88 5.84 4.09
N LEU A 98 -8.10 5.57 3.04
CA LEU A 98 -7.50 6.58 2.19
C LEU A 98 -8.40 6.87 0.99
N HIS A 99 -9.02 8.03 1.02
CA HIS A 99 -9.74 8.63 -0.08
C HIS A 99 -8.76 9.32 -1.03
N THR A 100 -8.97 9.12 -2.33
CA THR A 100 -8.14 9.70 -3.37
C THR A 100 -9.02 10.28 -4.45
N SER A 101 -8.66 11.44 -4.99
CA SER A 101 -9.28 11.98 -6.18
C SER A 101 -8.24 12.48 -7.16
N TRP A 102 -8.51 12.32 -8.45
CA TRP A 102 -7.63 12.78 -9.50
C TRP A 102 -8.39 13.37 -10.69
N GLN A 103 -7.84 14.44 -11.24
CA GLN A 103 -8.39 15.16 -12.36
C GLN A 103 -7.25 15.55 -13.32
N VAL A 104 -7.51 15.42 -14.63
CA VAL A 104 -6.58 15.91 -15.65
C VAL A 104 -7.15 17.18 -16.26
N ILE A 105 -6.33 18.23 -16.27
CA ILE A 105 -6.66 19.55 -16.86
C ILE A 105 -5.60 19.82 -17.92
N LEU A 106 -6.01 19.92 -19.18
CA LEU A 106 -5.14 20.19 -20.31
C LEU A 106 -4.94 21.69 -20.53
N GLU A 107 -3.80 22.07 -21.12
CA GLU A 107 -3.48 23.48 -21.41
C GLU A 107 -4.43 24.12 -22.43
N ASP A 108 -5.10 23.31 -23.26
CA ASP A 108 -6.14 23.79 -24.19
C ASP A 108 -7.52 23.98 -23.54
N GLY A 109 -7.58 23.92 -22.20
CA GLY A 109 -8.79 24.15 -21.40
C GLY A 109 -9.69 22.92 -21.28
N ARG A 110 -9.35 21.79 -21.90
CA ARG A 110 -10.13 20.54 -21.70
C ARG A 110 -9.88 19.97 -20.32
N GLU A 111 -10.97 19.71 -19.59
CA GLU A 111 -10.95 19.02 -18.31
C GLU A 111 -11.53 17.62 -18.44
N PHE A 112 -10.87 16.65 -17.82
CA PHE A 112 -11.41 15.31 -17.67
C PHE A 112 -12.21 15.20 -16.37
N PRO A 113 -13.24 14.32 -16.32
CA PRO A 113 -14.00 14.10 -15.10
C PRO A 113 -13.09 13.71 -13.93
N VAL A 114 -13.42 14.23 -12.74
CA VAL A 114 -12.80 13.79 -11.51
C VAL A 114 -13.08 12.30 -11.33
N ARG A 115 -12.02 11.55 -10.99
CA ARG A 115 -12.11 10.15 -10.60
C ARG A 115 -11.80 10.05 -9.14
N GLU A 116 -12.56 9.22 -8.44
CA GLU A 116 -12.40 8.98 -7.01
C GLU A 116 -12.06 7.52 -6.77
N GLY A 117 -11.26 7.28 -5.74
CA GLY A 117 -10.91 5.95 -5.27
C GLY A 117 -10.85 5.95 -3.75
N ARG A 118 -11.12 4.78 -3.17
CA ARG A 118 -10.97 4.53 -1.73
C ARG A 118 -10.14 3.27 -1.58
N VAL A 119 -9.23 3.27 -0.61
CA VAL A 119 -8.42 2.11 -0.26
C VAL A 119 -8.32 2.03 1.25
N LYS A 120 -8.66 0.89 1.83
CA LYS A 120 -8.45 0.62 3.25
C LYS A 120 -6.95 0.43 3.49
N ILE A 121 -6.43 1.14 4.48
CA ILE A 121 -5.04 1.06 4.89
C ILE A 121 -4.99 0.19 6.15
N TYR A 122 -4.26 -0.90 6.07
CA TYR A 122 -4.13 -1.83 7.19
C TYR A 122 -2.87 -1.54 8.00
N SER A 123 -2.88 -1.90 9.28
CA SER A 123 -1.67 -1.97 10.09
C SER A 123 -0.83 -3.17 9.66
N ILE A 124 0.42 -3.20 10.13
CA ILE A 124 1.30 -4.35 9.94
C ILE A 124 0.68 -5.61 10.58
N ASP A 125 0.08 -5.46 11.76
CA ASP A 125 -0.54 -6.58 12.48
C ASP A 125 -1.75 -7.15 11.73
N GLU A 126 -2.64 -6.28 11.23
CA GLU A 126 -3.83 -6.69 10.45
C GLU A 126 -3.43 -7.49 9.20
N ILE A 127 -2.41 -7.02 8.46
CA ILE A 127 -1.90 -7.74 7.29
C ILE A 127 -1.24 -9.06 7.69
N THR A 128 -0.47 -9.07 8.77
CA THR A 128 0.20 -10.27 9.27
C THR A 128 -0.82 -11.33 9.69
N GLU A 129 -1.92 -10.92 10.32
CA GLU A 129 -3.03 -11.79 10.69
C GLU A 129 -3.71 -12.37 9.45
N MET A 130 -4.07 -11.53 8.47
CA MET A 130 -4.68 -11.99 7.21
C MET A 130 -3.78 -12.96 6.43
N LEU A 131 -2.47 -12.71 6.36
CA LEU A 131 -1.49 -13.62 5.76
C LEU A 131 -1.43 -14.95 6.52
N THR A 132 -1.45 -14.88 7.85
CA THR A 132 -1.42 -16.08 8.72
C THR A 132 -2.69 -16.90 8.57
N GLU A 133 -3.85 -16.25 8.47
CA GLU A 133 -5.15 -16.89 8.22
C GLU A 133 -5.20 -17.55 6.84
N ALA A 134 -4.58 -16.94 5.83
CA ALA A 134 -4.43 -17.53 4.51
C ALA A 134 -3.45 -18.73 4.46
N GLY A 135 -2.76 -19.03 5.56
CA GLY A 135 -1.87 -20.18 5.70
C GLY A 135 -0.38 -19.87 5.54
N PHE A 136 0.00 -18.63 5.25
CA PHE A 136 1.41 -18.25 5.16
C PHE A 136 2.07 -18.29 6.54
N ARG A 137 3.38 -18.57 6.56
CA ARG A 137 4.24 -18.60 7.76
C ARG A 137 5.57 -17.93 7.46
N ASN A 138 6.38 -17.71 8.50
CA ASN A 138 7.68 -17.02 8.41
C ASN A 138 7.55 -15.68 7.67
N ILE A 139 6.65 -14.81 8.17
CA ILE A 139 6.39 -13.51 7.57
C ILE A 139 7.51 -12.57 8.00
N GLU A 140 8.30 -12.09 7.05
CA GLU A 140 9.38 -11.14 7.24
C GLU A 140 8.95 -9.77 6.68
N LEU A 141 9.35 -8.70 7.34
CA LEU A 141 8.97 -7.32 7.02
C LEU A 141 10.20 -6.51 6.61
N TYR A 142 10.08 -5.78 5.50
CA TYR A 142 11.12 -4.89 5.00
C TYR A 142 10.56 -3.52 4.66
N PHE A 143 11.37 -2.46 4.82
CA PHE A 143 10.96 -1.09 4.46
C PHE A 143 11.00 -0.79 2.98
N ASN A 144 11.74 -1.59 2.22
CA ASN A 144 11.95 -1.37 0.81
C ASN A 144 12.45 -2.65 0.13
N TRP A 145 12.49 -2.58 -1.19
CA TRP A 145 13.01 -3.63 -2.06
C TRP A 145 14.52 -3.89 -1.92
N TYR A 146 15.25 -3.11 -1.10
CA TYR A 146 16.67 -3.29 -0.85
C TYR A 146 16.96 -4.19 0.37
N ASN A 147 15.97 -4.95 0.83
CA ASN A 147 16.12 -5.97 1.87
C ASN A 147 16.62 -5.42 3.22
N LYS A 148 16.31 -4.15 3.52
CA LYS A 148 16.60 -3.57 4.84
C LYS A 148 15.55 -4.04 5.85
N PRO A 149 15.96 -4.67 6.97
CA PRO A 149 15.03 -5.08 8.03
C PRO A 149 14.17 -3.91 8.51
N PHE A 150 12.98 -4.21 9.05
CA PHE A 150 12.10 -3.21 9.66
C PHE A 150 12.69 -2.67 10.99
N GLU A 151 13.79 -1.92 10.92
CA GLU A 151 14.24 -0.99 11.95
C GLU A 151 14.28 0.42 11.34
N CYS A 152 13.35 1.30 11.73
CA CYS A 152 13.37 2.70 11.28
C CYS A 152 14.14 3.48 12.35
N PRO A 153 15.44 3.76 12.18
CA PRO A 153 16.15 4.57 13.16
C PRO A 153 15.57 5.98 13.18
N ASP A 154 15.36 6.49 14.40
CA ASP A 154 14.92 7.86 14.63
C ASP A 154 15.83 8.84 13.86
N GLY A 155 15.25 9.54 12.88
CA GLY A 155 15.95 10.54 12.06
C GLY A 155 16.09 10.19 10.57
N GLU A 156 15.97 8.92 10.17
CA GLU A 156 16.01 8.51 8.74
C GLU A 156 14.62 8.25 8.14
N VAL A 157 13.55 8.71 8.80
CA VAL A 157 12.15 8.47 8.41
C VAL A 157 11.90 8.77 6.92
N HIS A 158 12.53 9.80 6.36
CA HIS A 158 12.45 10.17 4.94
C HIS A 158 12.93 9.10 3.94
N LYS A 159 13.80 8.17 4.38
CA LYS A 159 14.28 7.03 3.57
C LYS A 159 13.42 5.78 3.72
N CYS A 160 12.60 5.71 4.76
CA CYS A 160 11.77 4.54 5.12
C CYS A 160 10.28 4.74 4.74
N MET A 161 10.01 5.70 3.85
CA MET A 161 8.77 6.47 3.86
C MET A 161 7.74 6.05 2.80
N HIS A 162 7.88 4.90 2.14
CA HIS A 162 7.05 4.64 0.95
C HIS A 162 6.07 3.49 1.19
N ASN A 163 6.55 2.29 1.52
CA ASN A 163 5.71 1.11 1.72
C ASN A 163 6.39 0.12 2.69
N VAL A 164 5.64 -0.90 3.13
CA VAL A 164 6.17 -2.11 3.78
C VAL A 164 6.08 -3.27 2.81
N VAL A 165 7.18 -4.02 2.70
CA VAL A 165 7.25 -5.25 1.93
C VAL A 165 7.11 -6.45 2.87
N PHE A 166 6.06 -7.23 2.67
CA PHE A 166 5.80 -8.49 3.34
C PHE A 166 6.36 -9.63 2.50
N HIS A 167 7.21 -10.44 3.12
CA HIS A 167 7.75 -11.65 2.55
C HIS A 167 7.21 -12.85 3.32
N ALA A 168 6.32 -13.61 2.71
CA ALA A 168 5.58 -14.67 3.37
C ALA A 168 5.80 -16.00 2.65
N ARG A 169 6.01 -17.09 3.41
CA ARG A 169 6.35 -18.39 2.84
C ARG A 169 5.22 -19.39 2.96
N LYS A 170 4.98 -20.16 1.89
CA LYS A 170 4.12 -21.35 1.95
C LYS A 170 4.86 -22.49 2.65
N PHE A 171 4.30 -22.98 3.74
CA PHE A 171 4.85 -24.10 4.50
C PHE A 171 3.98 -25.36 4.35
N LYS A 172 4.57 -26.55 4.45
CA LYS A 172 3.79 -27.80 4.51
C LYS A 172 3.12 -27.89 5.87
N HIS A 173 1.83 -28.21 5.93
CA HIS A 173 1.19 -28.47 7.21
C HIS A 173 1.81 -29.73 7.83
N VAL A 174 2.09 -29.74 9.15
CA VAL A 174 2.73 -30.90 9.82
C VAL A 174 1.96 -32.21 9.57
N ARG A 175 0.63 -32.14 9.42
CA ARG A 175 -0.21 -33.29 9.06
C ARG A 175 0.06 -33.84 7.65
N GLU A 176 0.37 -32.99 6.68
CA GLU A 176 0.76 -33.39 5.32
C GLU A 176 2.19 -33.93 5.26
N ILE A 177 3.05 -33.53 6.19
CA ILE A 177 4.37 -34.15 6.33
C ILE A 177 4.19 -35.59 6.81
N LEU A 178 3.39 -35.82 7.86
CA LEU A 178 3.19 -37.15 8.43
C LEU A 178 2.50 -38.15 7.48
N SER A 179 1.67 -37.69 6.53
CA SER A 179 1.08 -38.59 5.53
C SER A 179 2.09 -39.12 4.50
N ILE A 180 3.21 -38.42 4.29
CA ILE A 180 4.29 -38.85 3.37
C ILE A 180 5.17 -39.94 4.01
N TRP A 181 5.19 -40.03 5.34
CA TRP A 181 5.96 -41.05 6.07
C TRP A 181 5.15 -42.31 6.39
N ASN A 182 3.87 -42.36 6.01
CA ASN A 182 2.96 -43.48 6.22
C ASN A 182 2.58 -44.20 4.90
N GLU A 183 3.25 -43.90 3.80
CA GLU A 183 3.22 -44.65 2.53
C GLU A 183 4.54 -45.41 2.33
#